data_AF-A0A1I0V4L5-F1
#
_entry.id   AF-A0A1I0V4L5-F1
#
_cell.length_a   1.000
_cell.length_b   1.000
_cell.length_c   1.000
_cell.angle_alpha   90.00
_cell.angle_beta   90.00
_cell.angle_gamma   90.00
#
_symmetry.space_group_name_H-M   'P 1'
#
loop_
_entity.id
_entity.type
_entity.pdbx_description
1 polymer ?
#
loop_
_entity_poly.entity_id
_entity_poly.type
_entity_poly.pdbx_seq_one_letter_code
_entity_poly.pdbx_strand_id
1 'polypeptide(L)'
;MKLPSPDPNCPTCRRIQFPALQHNAQDEEIELCGRDTVQIHRKSGLDLEQWENQLANVADVRRTPFLLKVIFHEGIQFVMFRDGRVLVQGTEDRIQVRIWYDRYIGS
;
A
#
# COMPACT_ATOMS: atom_id res chain seq x y z
N MET A 1 29.45 16.95 -21.94
CA MET A 1 28.69 17.25 -20.72
C MET A 1 29.62 17.00 -19.53
N LYS A 2 30.04 18.05 -18.79
CA LYS A 2 30.93 17.90 -17.62
C LYS A 2 30.06 17.87 -16.37
N LEU A 3 30.05 16.74 -15.67
CA LEU A 3 29.43 16.66 -14.35
C LEU A 3 30.29 17.43 -13.33
N PRO A 4 29.67 18.06 -12.32
CA PRO A 4 30.40 18.73 -11.25
C PRO A 4 31.22 17.74 -10.41
N SER A 5 32.22 18.25 -9.70
CA SER A 5 33.01 17.44 -8.78
C SER A 5 32.14 16.90 -7.63
N PRO A 6 32.39 15.67 -7.15
CA PRO A 6 31.62 15.07 -6.06
C PRO A 6 31.67 15.92 -4.78
N ASP A 7 30.52 16.09 -4.13
CA ASP A 7 30.43 16.78 -2.84
C ASP A 7 31.35 16.10 -1.79
N PRO A 8 32.30 16.82 -1.18
CA PRO A 8 33.21 16.27 -0.17
C PRO A 8 32.49 15.83 1.12
N ASN A 9 31.26 16.28 1.36
CA ASN A 9 30.45 15.92 2.51
C ASN A 9 29.34 14.90 2.19
N CYS A 10 29.32 14.34 0.98
CA CYS A 10 28.29 13.40 0.57
C CYS A 10 28.26 12.16 1.49
N PRO A 11 27.14 11.88 2.20
CA PRO A 11 27.04 10.73 3.11
C PRO A 11 27.19 9.40 2.36
N THR A 12 26.68 9.31 1.13
CA THR A 12 26.76 8.10 0.31
C THR A 12 28.16 7.86 -0.22
N CYS A 13 28.72 8.81 -0.98
CA CYS A 13 30.00 8.63 -1.66
C CYS A 13 31.20 8.59 -0.70
N ARG A 14 31.12 9.22 0.47
CA ARG A 14 32.24 9.34 1.42
C ARG A 14 32.11 8.48 2.65
N ARG A 15 30.88 8.27 3.14
CA ARG A 15 30.63 7.57 4.41
C ARG A 15 29.92 6.23 4.22
N ILE A 16 29.58 5.85 2.98
CA ILE A 16 28.84 4.62 2.64
C ILE A 16 27.54 4.55 3.45
N GLN A 17 26.91 5.70 3.64
CA GLN A 17 25.61 5.82 4.29
C GLN A 17 24.56 6.02 3.20
N PHE A 18 23.46 5.29 3.28
CA PHE A 18 22.36 5.41 2.32
C PHE A 18 21.12 5.95 3.02
N PRO A 19 21.04 7.25 3.36
CA PRO A 19 19.90 7.81 4.09
C PRO A 19 18.55 7.50 3.43
N ALA A 20 18.49 7.52 2.10
CA ALA A 20 17.29 7.18 1.33
C ALA A 20 16.85 5.72 1.49
N LEU A 21 17.76 4.79 1.78
CA LEU A 21 17.45 3.38 2.04
C LEU A 21 17.17 3.09 3.51
N GLN A 22 17.45 4.05 4.40
CA GLN A 22 17.12 3.96 5.82
C GLN A 22 15.67 4.39 6.11
N HIS A 23 14.94 4.88 5.10
CA HIS A 23 13.51 5.10 5.24
C HIS A 23 12.81 3.75 5.38
N ASN A 24 12.29 3.48 6.56
CA ASN A 24 11.33 2.41 6.75
C ASN A 24 10.05 2.86 6.04
N ALA A 25 9.59 2.11 5.03
CA ALA A 25 8.33 2.30 4.30
C ALA A 25 7.09 2.05 5.20
N GLN A 26 7.15 2.50 6.44
CA GLN A 26 6.49 1.82 7.54
C GLN A 26 5.06 2.27 7.77
N ASP A 27 4.59 3.35 7.17
CA ASP A 27 3.21 3.82 7.25
C ASP A 27 2.92 4.74 6.03
N GLU A 28 3.37 4.34 4.84
CA GLU A 28 3.26 5.18 3.64
C GLU A 28 2.05 4.82 2.78
N GLU A 29 1.19 5.80 2.56
CA GLU A 29 0.19 5.78 1.49
C GLU A 29 0.83 6.26 0.20
N ILE A 30 0.90 5.38 -0.78
CA ILE A 30 1.50 5.68 -2.09
C ILE A 30 0.40 5.63 -3.13
N GLU A 31 0.14 6.76 -3.78
CA GLU A 31 -0.68 6.81 -4.99
C GLU A 31 0.06 6.15 -6.14
N LEU A 32 -0.58 5.19 -6.81
CA LEU A 32 -0.05 4.59 -8.03
C LEU A 32 -0.65 5.31 -9.23
N CYS A 33 0.10 6.25 -9.80
CA CYS A 33 -0.38 7.14 -10.86
C CYS A 33 -1.01 6.38 -12.04
N GLY A 34 -2.18 6.84 -12.49
CA GLY A 34 -2.83 6.41 -13.74
C GLY A 34 -3.67 5.14 -13.64
N ARG A 35 -4.12 4.75 -12.43
CA ARG A 35 -4.92 3.54 -12.21
C ARG A 35 -6.05 3.69 -11.19
N ASP A 36 -6.42 4.90 -10.79
CA ASP A 36 -7.40 5.13 -9.73
C ASP A 36 -7.15 4.28 -8.49
N THR A 37 -5.86 4.13 -8.14
CA THR A 37 -5.39 3.15 -7.15
C THR A 37 -4.45 3.80 -6.15
N VAL A 38 -4.77 3.63 -4.87
CA VAL A 38 -3.89 3.99 -3.75
C VAL A 38 -3.45 2.74 -3.02
N GLN A 39 -2.16 2.65 -2.72
CA GLN A 39 -1.59 1.59 -1.93
C GLN A 39 -1.44 2.05 -0.47
N ILE A 40 -1.94 1.24 0.46
CA ILE A 40 -1.69 1.35 1.89
C ILE A 40 -0.90 0.12 2.32
N HIS A 41 0.12 0.30 3.18
CA HIS A 41 0.90 -0.81 3.71
C HIS A 41 0.82 -0.87 5.24
N ARG A 42 0.39 -2.01 5.79
CA ARG A 42 0.51 -2.34 7.22
C ARG A 42 1.80 -3.07 7.54
N LYS A 43 2.31 -2.86 8.77
CA LYS A 43 3.45 -3.59 9.33
C LYS A 43 3.17 -5.07 9.55
N SER A 44 1.96 -5.42 9.93
CA SER A 44 1.54 -6.80 10.14
C SER A 44 1.02 -7.42 8.84
N GLY A 45 1.38 -8.70 8.64
CA GLY A 45 0.77 -9.49 7.58
C GLY A 45 -0.73 -9.65 7.81
N LEU A 46 -1.46 -9.91 6.72
CA LEU A 46 -2.90 -10.14 6.74
C LEU A 46 -3.19 -11.63 6.58
N ASP A 47 -4.04 -12.16 7.46
CA ASP A 47 -4.64 -13.48 7.28
C ASP A 47 -5.78 -13.37 6.27
N LEU A 48 -5.49 -13.74 5.01
CA LEU A 48 -6.46 -13.61 3.93
C LEU A 48 -7.70 -14.49 4.10
N GLU A 49 -7.61 -15.61 4.83
CA GLU A 49 -8.77 -16.46 5.09
C GLU A 49 -9.67 -15.84 6.15
N GLN A 50 -9.08 -15.26 7.21
CA GLN A 50 -9.83 -14.47 8.18
C GLN A 50 -10.57 -13.30 7.51
N TRP A 51 -9.87 -12.56 6.63
CA TRP A 51 -10.46 -11.41 5.92
C TRP A 51 -11.52 -11.81 4.90
N GLU A 52 -11.35 -12.94 4.20
CA GLU A 52 -12.38 -13.48 3.31
C GLU A 52 -13.69 -13.71 4.08
N ASN A 53 -13.62 -14.40 5.22
CA ASN A 53 -14.79 -14.71 6.05
C ASN A 53 -15.46 -13.45 6.61
N GLN A 54 -14.67 -12.44 7.00
CA GLN A 54 -15.22 -11.18 7.53
C GLN A 54 -15.92 -10.36 6.44
N LEU A 55 -15.32 -10.27 5.26
CA LEU A 55 -15.78 -9.38 4.18
C LEU A 55 -16.82 -10.03 3.25
N ALA A 56 -16.94 -11.36 3.24
CA ALA A 56 -17.94 -12.10 2.45
C ALA A 56 -19.39 -11.66 2.74
N ASN A 57 -19.66 -11.13 3.93
CA ASN A 57 -21.01 -10.68 4.31
C ASN A 57 -21.39 -9.31 3.72
N VAL A 58 -20.41 -8.53 3.24
CA VAL A 58 -20.61 -7.13 2.84
C VAL A 58 -20.13 -6.82 1.41
N ALA A 59 -19.44 -7.75 0.76
CA ALA A 59 -18.84 -7.58 -0.55
C ALA A 59 -18.68 -8.91 -1.32
N ASP A 60 -18.51 -8.85 -2.64
CA ASP A 60 -18.08 -10.02 -3.44
C ASP A 60 -16.58 -10.24 -3.19
N VAL A 61 -16.23 -11.42 -2.67
CA VAL A 61 -14.87 -11.78 -2.29
C VAL A 61 -14.34 -12.93 -3.14
N ARG A 62 -13.07 -12.82 -3.56
CA ARG A 62 -12.36 -13.88 -4.27
C ARG A 62 -10.95 -14.01 -3.74
N ARG A 63 -10.67 -15.11 -3.05
CA ARG A 63 -9.33 -15.43 -2.55
C ARG A 63 -8.55 -16.30 -3.52
N THR A 64 -7.25 -16.06 -3.57
CA THR A 64 -6.24 -16.93 -4.17
C THR A 64 -5.18 -17.26 -3.12
N PRO A 65 -4.21 -18.14 -3.40
CA PRO A 65 -3.08 -18.35 -2.51
C PRO A 65 -2.25 -17.09 -2.22
N PHE A 66 -2.33 -16.04 -3.05
CA PHE A 66 -1.44 -14.88 -2.94
C PHE A 66 -2.14 -13.59 -2.50
N LEU A 67 -3.42 -13.42 -2.83
CA LEU A 67 -4.19 -12.22 -2.57
C LEU A 67 -5.67 -12.51 -2.32
N LEU A 68 -6.34 -11.57 -1.67
CA LEU A 68 -7.80 -11.50 -1.53
C LEU A 68 -8.30 -10.27 -2.30
N LYS A 69 -9.22 -10.50 -3.24
CA LYS A 69 -9.92 -9.44 -3.96
C LYS A 69 -11.30 -9.24 -3.33
N VAL A 70 -11.66 -7.99 -3.05
CA VAL A 70 -12.93 -7.60 -2.44
C VAL A 70 -13.56 -6.52 -3.29
N ILE A 71 -14.79 -6.73 -3.76
CA ILE A 71 -15.49 -5.80 -4.64
C ILE A 71 -16.74 -5.29 -3.91
N PHE A 72 -16.73 -4.00 -3.58
CA PHE A 72 -17.86 -3.31 -2.97
C PHE A 72 -18.84 -2.80 -4.04
N HIS A 73 -20.11 -2.65 -3.67
CA HIS A 73 -21.16 -2.26 -4.62
C HIS A 73 -21.05 -0.79 -5.05
N GLU A 74 -20.36 0.03 -4.27
CA GLU A 74 -20.09 1.45 -4.49
C GLU A 74 -18.96 1.70 -5.52
N GLY A 75 -18.50 0.65 -6.22
CA GLY A 75 -17.44 0.76 -7.23
C GLY A 75 -16.02 0.80 -6.67
N ILE A 76 -15.87 0.62 -5.36
CA ILE A 76 -14.57 0.50 -4.69
C ILE A 76 -14.15 -0.97 -4.64
N GLN A 77 -12.86 -1.21 -4.81
CA GLN A 77 -12.28 -2.55 -4.77
C GLN A 77 -11.03 -2.57 -3.89
N PHE A 78 -10.91 -3.59 -3.03
CA PHE A 78 -9.67 -3.87 -2.33
C PHE A 78 -8.93 -5.07 -2.96
N VAL A 79 -7.61 -4.95 -3.03
CA VAL A 79 -6.70 -6.08 -3.30
C VAL A 79 -5.74 -6.19 -2.12
N MET A 80 -5.95 -7.20 -1.29
CA MET A 80 -5.21 -7.42 -0.05
C MET A 80 -4.15 -8.49 -0.24
N PHE A 81 -2.93 -8.22 0.22
CA PHE A 81 -1.79 -9.12 0.13
C PHE A 81 -1.37 -9.60 1.53
N ARG A 82 -0.78 -10.80 1.59
CA ARG A 82 -0.32 -11.41 2.85
C ARG A 82 0.72 -10.57 3.60
N ASP A 83 1.49 -9.76 2.87
CA ASP A 83 2.55 -8.92 3.41
C ASP A 83 2.06 -7.58 4.00
N GLY A 84 0.75 -7.39 4.11
CA GLY A 84 0.14 -6.20 4.69
C GLY A 84 -0.20 -5.11 3.68
N ARG A 85 0.12 -5.29 2.40
CA ARG A 85 -0.27 -4.33 1.36
C ARG A 85 -1.74 -4.45 1.03
N VAL A 86 -2.40 -3.31 0.85
CA VAL A 86 -3.77 -3.19 0.40
C VAL A 86 -3.83 -2.14 -0.70
N LEU A 87 -4.31 -2.54 -1.87
CA LEU A 87 -4.62 -1.61 -2.95
C LEU A 87 -6.10 -1.27 -2.87
N VAL A 88 -6.41 0.00 -2.75
CA VAL A 88 -7.76 0.54 -2.86
C VAL A 88 -7.91 1.11 -4.25
N GLN A 89 -8.84 0.56 -5.03
CA GLN A 89 -9.10 0.97 -6.42
C GLN A 89 -10.49 1.56 -6.56
N GLY A 90 -10.65 2.47 -7.52
CA GLY A 90 -11.91 3.16 -7.83
C GLY A 90 -11.94 4.63 -7.40
N THR A 91 -10.86 5.14 -6.81
CA THR A 91 -10.69 6.56 -6.48
C THR A 91 -9.21 6.91 -6.29
N GLU A 92 -8.83 8.14 -6.65
CA GLU A 92 -7.51 8.72 -6.34
C GLU A 92 -7.57 9.67 -5.13
N ASP A 93 -8.75 9.90 -4.54
CA ASP A 93 -8.88 10.74 -3.35
C ASP A 93 -8.39 10.00 -2.10
N ARG A 94 -7.21 10.41 -1.62
CA ARG A 94 -6.58 9.85 -0.40
C ARG A 94 -7.51 9.86 0.82
N ILE A 95 -8.32 10.91 0.98
CA ILE A 95 -9.23 11.02 2.14
C ILE A 95 -10.30 9.95 2.04
N GLN A 96 -10.89 9.79 0.85
CA GLN A 96 -11.88 8.75 0.60
C GLN A 96 -11.28 7.35 0.79
N VAL A 97 -10.09 7.11 0.26
CA VAL A 97 -9.34 5.86 0.43
C VAL A 97 -9.14 5.54 1.91
N ARG A 98 -8.70 6.51 2.71
CA ARG A 98 -8.49 6.33 4.15
C ARG A 98 -9.78 5.96 4.86
N ILE A 99 -10.89 6.63 4.55
CA ILE A 99 -12.21 6.32 5.13
C ILE A 99 -12.62 4.88 4.81
N TRP A 100 -12.48 4.45 3.55
CA TRP A 100 -12.78 3.09 3.14
C TRP A 100 -11.90 2.09 3.86
N TYR A 101 -10.59 2.33 3.85
CA TYR A 101 -9.63 1.47 4.49
C TYR A 101 -9.89 1.35 5.99
N ASP A 102 -10.08 2.47 6.70
CA ASP A 102 -10.29 2.45 8.14
C ASP A 102 -11.63 1.79 8.52
N ARG A 103 -12.68 1.95 7.69
CA ARG A 103 -13.99 1.32 7.90
C ARG A 103 -13.92 -0.22 7.93
N TYR A 104 -13.13 -0.81 7.04
CA TYR A 104 -13.09 -2.27 6.89
C TYR A 104 -11.84 -2.92 7.49
N ILE A 105 -10.72 -2.18 7.59
CA ILE A 105 -9.40 -2.72 7.96
C ILE A 105 -8.80 -2.01 9.19
N GLY A 106 -9.22 -0.78 9.51
CA GLY A 106 -8.61 0.13 10.50
C GLY A 106 -8.77 -0.24 11.98
N SER A 107 -8.43 -1.47 12.38
CA SER A 107 -8.12 -1.85 13.77
C SER A 107 -6.66 -2.28 13.93
#